data_AF-A0A6G8DG12-F1
#
_entry.id   AF-A0A6G8DG12-F1
#
_cell.length_a   1.000
_cell.length_b   1.000
_cell.length_c   1.000
_cell.angle_alpha   90.00
_cell.angle_beta   90.00
_cell.angle_gamma   90.00
#
_symmetry.space_group_name_H-M   'P 1'
#
loop_
_entity.id
_entity.type
_entity.pdbx_description
1 polymer ?
#
loop_
_entity_poly.entity_id
_entity_poly.type
_entity_poly.pdbx_seq_one_letter_code
_entity_poly.pdbx_strand_id
1 'polypeptide(L)'
;MNTHKNLPLPSRTKIKKGKYLSAVGIIFLPMIATAGNLGVPKHDEDGKFKVWYTTYDNEEACVIHERAGTSGSWSTMDGSCQPGSGFFEVEKSTGTHQFYMACYECWAYGCTEIRTPEYTTYVGTIEHTRKVYHHSSITFSNSQADSILSSASSTLQTADTGNDIGCPVKISREGNVTSFSNGNGSITTQSDFGSLSAGFNVVSDITWCGGIKANIIGCADEPGNRIAVVRHTSAMEGFLWAHEFGHNQGLGHRNINGAIMRDIIYSNSKEVSNHECNYYRQ
;
A
#
# COMPACT_ATOMS: atom_id res chain seq x y z
N MET A 1 -10.87 -4.22 56.35
CA MET A 1 -10.54 -5.53 55.75
C MET A 1 -11.85 -6.24 55.46
N ASN A 2 -12.38 -6.15 54.23
CA ASN A 2 -13.59 -6.85 53.82
C ASN A 2 -13.20 -8.02 52.92
N THR A 3 -13.57 -9.23 53.33
CA THR A 3 -13.35 -10.48 52.61
C THR A 3 -14.41 -10.63 51.51
N HIS A 4 -13.98 -10.60 50.25
CA HIS A 4 -14.81 -10.98 49.10
C HIS A 4 -14.99 -12.50 49.05
N LYS A 5 -16.24 -12.97 48.94
CA LYS A 5 -16.57 -14.37 48.68
C LYS A 5 -16.41 -14.67 47.18
N ASN A 6 -15.68 -15.71 46.85
CA ASN A 6 -15.60 -16.26 45.49
C ASN A 6 -16.88 -17.03 45.14
N LEU A 7 -17.43 -16.80 43.95
CA LEU A 7 -18.47 -17.62 43.33
C LEU A 7 -17.85 -18.57 42.27
N PRO A 8 -18.44 -19.75 42.02
CA PRO A 8 -17.82 -20.79 41.20
C PRO A 8 -18.04 -20.56 39.70
N LEU A 9 -17.01 -20.87 38.90
CA LEU A 9 -17.04 -20.81 37.43
C LEU A 9 -17.78 -22.02 36.82
N PRO A 10 -18.55 -21.86 35.73
CA PRO A 10 -19.20 -22.97 35.03
C PRO A 10 -18.23 -23.75 34.11
N SER A 11 -18.55 -25.03 33.89
CA SER A 11 -17.71 -26.06 33.27
C SER A 11 -17.53 -25.95 31.75
N ARG A 12 -16.32 -26.27 31.27
CA ARG A 12 -15.91 -26.25 29.85
C ARG A 12 -16.52 -27.39 29.03
N THR A 13 -17.12 -27.06 27.89
CA THR A 13 -17.48 -28.03 26.83
C THR A 13 -16.48 -27.93 25.66
N LYS A 14 -15.95 -29.07 25.21
CA LYS A 14 -14.99 -29.17 24.09
C LYS A 14 -15.72 -29.19 22.74
N ILE A 15 -15.22 -28.46 21.73
CA ILE A 15 -15.70 -28.54 20.33
C ILE A 15 -14.54 -28.84 19.36
N LYS A 16 -14.83 -29.65 18.33
CA LYS A 16 -13.92 -30.29 17.36
C LYS A 16 -13.44 -29.36 16.23
N LYS A 17 -12.24 -29.66 15.70
CA LYS A 17 -11.58 -29.01 14.54
C LYS A 17 -12.19 -29.40 13.19
N GLY A 18 -12.39 -28.42 12.31
CA GLY A 18 -12.51 -28.57 10.86
C GLY A 18 -11.67 -27.49 10.14
N LYS A 19 -11.00 -27.85 9.04
CA LYS A 19 -10.24 -26.95 8.15
C LYS A 19 -11.14 -26.47 7.02
N TYR A 20 -11.01 -25.22 6.55
CA TYR A 20 -10.97 -24.80 5.12
C TYR A 20 -10.64 -23.29 4.97
N LEU A 21 -10.36 -22.90 3.71
CA LEU A 21 -9.57 -21.78 3.19
C LEU A 21 -10.22 -20.37 3.24
N SER A 22 -9.34 -19.38 3.05
CA SER A 22 -9.44 -17.93 3.20
C SER A 22 -10.47 -17.18 2.34
N ALA A 23 -11.31 -16.38 3.02
CA ALA A 23 -11.80 -15.05 2.62
C ALA A 23 -12.38 -14.38 3.89
N VAL A 24 -12.32 -13.04 3.97
CA VAL A 24 -12.71 -12.25 5.15
C VAL A 24 -14.07 -12.68 5.70
N GLY A 25 -14.08 -13.15 6.96
CA GLY A 25 -15.28 -13.59 7.67
C GLY A 25 -15.03 -13.65 9.17
N ILE A 26 -15.72 -12.77 9.90
CA ILE A 26 -15.83 -12.77 11.36
C ILE A 26 -16.48 -14.09 11.80
N ILE A 27 -15.87 -14.81 12.75
CA ILE A 27 -16.42 -16.05 13.33
C ILE A 27 -17.06 -15.71 14.69
N PHE A 28 -18.31 -16.13 14.87
CA PHE A 28 -19.12 -16.02 16.10
C PHE A 28 -18.75 -17.09 17.15
N LEU A 29 -18.58 -16.68 18.41
CA LEU A 29 -18.74 -17.49 19.64
C LEU A 29 -19.35 -16.58 20.73
N PRO A 30 -20.19 -17.09 21.65
CA PRO A 30 -21.04 -16.25 22.49
C PRO A 30 -20.33 -15.74 23.76
N MET A 31 -20.58 -14.46 24.07
CA MET A 31 -20.33 -13.73 25.33
C MET A 31 -18.88 -13.28 25.64
N ILE A 32 -18.35 -12.33 24.87
CA ILE A 32 -17.57 -11.12 25.27
C ILE A 32 -17.77 -10.11 24.12
N ALA A 33 -17.88 -8.81 24.41
CA ALA A 33 -18.30 -7.76 23.46
C ALA A 33 -17.65 -7.88 22.05
N THR A 34 -18.50 -7.88 21.02
CA THR A 34 -18.05 -7.93 19.63
C THR A 34 -17.64 -6.54 19.18
N ALA A 35 -16.34 -6.31 19.08
CA ALA A 35 -15.77 -5.15 18.42
C ALA A 35 -16.15 -5.21 16.92
N GLY A 36 -16.91 -4.22 16.44
CA GLY A 36 -17.27 -4.05 15.04
C GLY A 36 -16.16 -3.43 14.20
N ASN A 37 -16.39 -3.41 12.89
CA ASN A 37 -15.44 -3.11 11.83
C ASN A 37 -14.50 -1.94 12.15
N LEU A 38 -13.19 -2.22 12.29
CA LEU A 38 -12.17 -1.16 12.21
C LEU A 38 -11.95 -0.85 10.73
N GLY A 39 -12.18 0.40 10.33
CA GLY A 39 -12.06 0.83 8.95
C GLY A 39 -10.84 1.68 8.66
N VAL A 40 -10.43 1.65 7.40
CA VAL A 40 -9.26 2.37 6.87
C VAL A 40 -9.44 3.88 7.08
N PRO A 41 -8.39 4.60 7.49
CA PRO A 41 -8.50 6.03 7.70
C PRO A 41 -8.81 6.77 6.40
N LYS A 42 -9.79 7.67 6.49
CA LYS A 42 -9.98 8.73 5.49
C LYS A 42 -9.14 9.92 5.91
N HIS A 43 -8.33 10.44 5.00
CA HIS A 43 -7.67 11.72 5.20
C HIS A 43 -8.70 12.85 5.12
N ASP A 44 -8.59 13.84 5.98
CA ASP A 44 -9.18 15.16 5.73
C ASP A 44 -8.19 16.06 4.97
N GLU A 45 -8.68 17.24 4.56
CA GLU A 45 -7.90 18.24 3.80
C GLU A 45 -6.67 18.75 4.57
N ASP A 46 -6.65 18.58 5.90
CA ASP A 46 -5.55 19.00 6.78
C ASP A 46 -4.47 17.90 6.96
N GLY A 47 -4.66 16.74 6.32
CA GLY A 47 -3.73 15.61 6.41
C GLY A 47 -3.77 14.91 7.77
N LYS A 48 -4.86 15.07 8.53
CA LYS A 48 -5.18 14.24 9.69
C LYS A 48 -5.98 13.03 9.23
N PHE A 49 -5.91 11.97 10.01
CA PHE A 49 -6.49 10.69 9.67
C PHE A 49 -7.52 10.32 10.72
N LYS A 50 -8.67 9.89 10.26
CA LYS A 50 -9.77 9.46 11.12
C LYS A 50 -9.88 7.95 11.08
N VAL A 51 -9.45 7.30 12.16
CA VAL A 51 -9.74 5.88 12.39
C VAL A 51 -11.17 5.79 12.91
N TRP A 52 -11.98 4.90 12.33
CA TRP A 52 -13.34 4.64 12.81
C TRP A 52 -13.49 3.17 13.17
N TYR A 53 -14.29 2.93 14.20
CA TYR A 53 -14.67 1.62 14.70
C TYR A 53 -16.15 1.68 15.05
N THR A 54 -16.81 0.54 15.01
CA THR A 54 -18.14 0.36 15.61
C THR A 54 -18.02 -0.65 16.73
N THR A 55 -18.77 -0.49 17.82
CA THR A 55 -18.95 -1.56 18.82
C THR A 55 -20.39 -2.04 18.70
N TYR A 56 -20.61 -3.35 18.74
CA TYR A 56 -21.97 -3.90 18.58
C TYR A 56 -22.80 -3.86 19.86
N ASP A 57 -22.18 -3.53 21.00
CA ASP A 57 -22.83 -3.47 22.31
C ASP A 57 -22.45 -2.19 23.05
N ASN A 58 -23.41 -1.69 23.84
CA ASN A 58 -23.41 -0.42 24.56
C ASN A 58 -22.64 -0.45 25.90
N GLU A 59 -21.92 -1.53 26.22
CA GLU A 59 -21.47 -1.74 27.61
C GLU A 59 -20.01 -2.13 27.84
N GLU A 60 -19.13 -2.19 26.84
CA GLU A 60 -17.70 -2.42 27.13
C GLU A 60 -16.82 -1.36 26.46
N ALA A 61 -16.15 -0.57 27.32
CA ALA A 61 -15.10 0.35 26.94
C ALA A 61 -14.05 -0.42 26.12
N CYS A 62 -14.02 -0.20 24.82
CA CYS A 62 -12.90 -0.64 24.00
C CYS A 62 -11.77 0.38 24.14
N VAL A 63 -10.53 -0.08 24.10
CA VAL A 63 -9.35 0.75 24.06
C VAL A 63 -8.68 0.52 22.71
N ILE A 64 -8.42 1.59 21.99
CA ILE A 64 -7.61 1.52 20.77
C ILE A 64 -6.17 1.76 21.19
N HIS A 65 -5.31 0.85 20.74
CA HIS A 65 -3.88 1.00 20.88
C HIS A 65 -3.25 1.25 19.52
N GLU A 66 -2.29 2.14 19.49
CA GLU A 66 -1.50 2.52 18.33
C GLU A 66 -0.03 2.14 18.58
N ARG A 67 0.67 1.70 17.53
CA ARG A 67 2.12 1.76 17.49
C ARG A 67 2.57 2.34 16.16
N ALA A 68 3.49 3.29 16.23
CA ALA A 68 4.22 3.77 15.07
C ALA A 68 5.31 2.75 14.68
N GLY A 69 5.36 2.39 13.40
CA GLY A 69 6.25 1.39 12.82
C GLY A 69 5.80 -0.06 13.05
N THR A 70 6.68 -1.00 12.68
CA THR A 70 6.53 -2.44 12.93
C THR A 70 7.16 -2.89 14.25
N SER A 71 7.85 -1.97 14.94
CA SER A 71 8.55 -2.18 16.20
C SER A 71 8.32 -0.99 17.13
N GLY A 72 7.83 -1.24 18.34
CA GLY A 72 7.55 -0.17 19.30
C GLY A 72 6.64 -0.63 20.42
N SER A 73 6.58 0.16 21.49
CA SER A 73 5.59 0.00 22.54
C SER A 73 4.23 0.50 22.04
N TRP A 74 3.18 -0.25 22.38
CA TRP A 74 1.81 0.18 22.13
C TRP A 74 1.45 1.35 23.07
N SER A 75 0.89 2.41 22.51
CA SER A 75 0.29 3.52 23.25
C SER A 75 -1.24 3.42 23.18
N THR A 76 -1.90 3.62 24.31
CA THR A 76 -3.36 3.77 24.36
C THR A 76 -3.73 5.13 23.77
N MET A 77 -4.68 5.15 22.84
CA MET A 77 -5.24 6.38 22.30
C MET A 77 -6.27 6.96 23.26
N ASP A 78 -6.10 8.25 23.61
CA ASP A 78 -7.02 8.98 24.47
C ASP A 78 -8.43 9.05 23.85
N GLY A 79 -9.46 8.85 24.68
CA GLY A 79 -10.86 8.95 24.25
C GLY A 79 -11.46 7.69 23.61
N SER A 80 -10.67 6.63 23.38
CA SER A 80 -11.12 5.38 22.72
C SER A 80 -12.26 4.61 23.39
N CYS A 81 -12.63 4.96 24.62
CA CYS A 81 -13.59 4.22 25.44
C CYS A 81 -15.03 4.76 25.44
N GLN A 82 -15.38 5.74 24.61
CA GLN A 82 -16.72 6.38 24.67
C GLN A 82 -17.75 5.63 23.79
N PRO A 83 -18.91 5.19 24.34
CA PRO A 83 -19.98 4.59 23.54
C PRO A 83 -20.58 5.60 22.55
N GLY A 84 -20.86 5.15 21.32
CA GLY A 84 -21.66 5.91 20.35
C GLY A 84 -20.91 6.90 19.46
N SER A 85 -19.59 7.04 19.57
CA SER A 85 -18.77 7.77 18.59
C SER A 85 -17.28 7.57 18.87
N GLY A 86 -16.45 7.64 17.84
CA GLY A 86 -15.02 7.87 18.08
C GLY A 86 -14.19 7.86 16.82
N PHE A 87 -14.33 8.90 15.99
CA PHE A 87 -13.20 9.25 15.14
C PHE A 87 -12.11 9.79 16.06
N PHE A 88 -10.90 9.24 16.00
CA PHE A 88 -9.74 9.85 16.65
C PHE A 88 -8.84 10.45 15.58
N GLU A 89 -8.39 11.68 15.83
CA GLU A 89 -7.36 12.31 15.01
C GLU A 89 -6.00 11.83 15.52
N VAL A 90 -5.32 11.04 14.71
CA VAL A 90 -3.90 10.75 14.95
C VAL A 90 -3.12 11.96 14.46
N GLU A 91 -2.33 12.58 15.33
CA GLU A 91 -1.44 13.66 14.93
C GLU A 91 -0.44 13.16 13.88
N LYS A 92 -0.15 14.05 12.92
CA LYS A 92 0.63 13.77 11.71
C LYS A 92 2.00 13.16 12.06
N SER A 93 2.08 11.85 12.03
CA SER A 93 3.34 11.11 12.03
C SER A 93 3.40 10.28 10.75
N THR A 94 4.37 10.62 9.90
CA THR A 94 4.62 9.88 8.66
C THR A 94 5.16 8.49 8.99
N GLY A 95 4.58 7.43 8.42
CA GLY A 95 5.09 6.07 8.56
C GLY A 95 4.00 5.00 8.60
N THR A 96 4.42 3.77 8.85
CA THR A 96 3.52 2.64 9.13
C THR A 96 2.92 2.82 10.51
N HIS A 97 1.62 2.60 10.65
CA HIS A 97 0.93 2.56 11.92
C HIS A 97 0.19 1.25 12.05
N GLN A 98 0.21 0.68 13.24
CA GLN A 98 -0.56 -0.51 13.55
C GLN A 98 -1.55 -0.17 14.64
N PHE A 99 -2.77 -0.67 14.47
CA PHE A 99 -3.87 -0.48 15.38
C PHE A 99 -4.39 -1.83 15.81
N TYR A 100 -4.66 -1.97 17.11
CA TYR A 100 -5.52 -3.04 17.61
C TYR A 100 -6.52 -2.46 18.61
N MET A 101 -7.61 -3.18 18.80
CA MET A 101 -8.66 -2.82 19.74
C MET A 101 -8.72 -3.90 20.83
N ALA A 102 -8.67 -3.50 22.09
CA ALA A 102 -8.84 -4.41 23.22
C ALA A 102 -10.04 -4.02 24.06
N CYS A 103 -10.64 -5.01 24.73
CA CYS A 103 -11.60 -4.73 25.79
C CYS A 103 -10.86 -4.10 26.99
N TYR A 104 -11.43 -3.09 27.65
CA TYR A 104 -10.79 -2.41 28.79
C TYR A 104 -10.41 -3.39 29.90
N GLU A 105 -11.27 -4.37 30.18
CA GLU A 105 -11.00 -5.41 31.17
C GLU A 105 -9.81 -6.29 30.75
N CYS A 106 -9.67 -6.56 29.45
CA CYS A 106 -8.58 -7.32 28.89
C CYS A 106 -7.23 -6.64 29.13
N TRP A 107 -7.20 -5.32 28.98
CA TRP A 107 -6.02 -4.50 29.23
C TRP A 107 -5.73 -4.38 30.74
N ALA A 108 -6.73 -4.00 31.53
CA ALA A 108 -6.56 -3.72 32.96
C ALA A 108 -6.21 -4.97 33.78
N TYR A 109 -6.69 -6.14 33.37
CA TYR A 109 -6.57 -7.39 34.14
C TYR A 109 -5.73 -8.47 33.44
N GLY A 110 -5.08 -8.16 32.31
CA GLY A 110 -4.10 -9.04 31.69
C GLY A 110 -4.69 -10.28 31.03
N CYS A 111 -5.66 -10.10 30.12
CA CYS A 111 -6.13 -11.19 29.29
C CYS A 111 -5.01 -11.70 28.37
N THR A 112 -4.81 -13.01 28.35
CA THR A 112 -3.74 -13.67 27.58
C THR A 112 -4.07 -13.85 26.08
N GLU A 113 -5.26 -13.47 25.62
CA GLU A 113 -5.64 -13.55 24.20
C GLU A 113 -6.36 -12.28 23.75
N ILE A 114 -5.63 -11.42 23.06
CA ILE A 114 -6.20 -10.32 22.25
C ILE A 114 -6.42 -10.90 20.85
N ARG A 115 -7.68 -10.94 20.39
CA ARG A 115 -8.08 -11.59 19.12
C ARG A 115 -8.62 -10.61 18.07
N THR A 116 -8.32 -9.31 18.18
CA THR A 116 -8.65 -8.41 17.07
C THR A 116 -7.61 -8.54 15.96
N PRO A 117 -8.00 -8.45 14.68
CA PRO A 117 -7.04 -8.34 13.60
C PRO A 117 -6.14 -7.12 13.86
N GLU A 118 -4.82 -7.28 13.76
CA GLU A 118 -3.94 -6.11 13.65
C GLU A 118 -4.24 -5.43 12.32
N TYR A 119 -4.59 -4.15 12.36
CA TYR A 119 -4.74 -3.35 11.16
C TYR A 119 -3.49 -2.52 10.97
N THR A 120 -2.80 -2.74 9.86
CA THR A 120 -1.68 -1.90 9.44
C THR A 120 -2.19 -0.89 8.43
N THR A 121 -2.05 0.38 8.74
CA THR A 121 -2.32 1.48 7.79
C THR A 121 -1.06 2.31 7.65
N TYR A 122 -0.94 3.01 6.53
CA TYR A 122 0.18 3.91 6.28
C TYR A 122 -0.34 5.33 6.41
N VAL A 123 0.27 6.06 7.34
CA VAL A 123 -0.07 7.46 7.62
C VAL A 123 0.97 8.29 6.89
N GLY A 124 0.52 8.99 5.85
CA GLY A 124 1.35 9.84 5.01
C GLY A 124 1.75 9.20 3.69
N THR A 125 2.36 10.01 2.84
CA THR A 125 2.83 9.58 1.52
C THR A 125 4.17 8.86 1.67
N ILE A 126 4.27 7.63 1.18
CA ILE A 126 5.54 6.91 1.05
C ILE A 126 6.27 7.49 -0.15
N GLU A 127 7.46 8.04 0.08
CA GLU A 127 8.28 8.61 -0.98
C GLU A 127 9.33 7.61 -1.48
N HIS A 128 9.26 7.30 -2.76
CA HIS A 128 10.26 6.56 -3.51
C HIS A 128 11.13 7.54 -4.29
N THR A 129 12.42 7.59 -4.01
CA THR A 129 13.38 8.29 -4.86
C THR A 129 13.98 7.30 -5.86
N ARG A 130 14.10 7.71 -7.12
CA ARG A 130 14.67 6.88 -8.19
C ARG A 130 15.57 7.71 -9.08
N LYS A 131 16.74 7.15 -9.44
CA LYS A 131 17.60 7.72 -10.47
C LYS A 131 16.91 7.63 -11.82
N VAL A 132 17.20 8.60 -12.68
CA VAL A 132 16.64 8.68 -14.02
C VAL A 132 17.77 8.88 -15.02
N TYR A 133 17.80 8.00 -16.01
CA TYR A 133 18.77 7.98 -17.08
C TYR A 133 18.07 8.11 -18.42
N HIS A 134 18.79 8.56 -19.45
CA HIS A 134 18.32 8.51 -20.82
C HIS A 134 19.45 8.19 -21.78
N HIS A 135 19.13 7.49 -22.87
CA HIS A 135 20.12 7.29 -23.93
C HIS A 135 20.44 8.64 -24.61
N SER A 136 21.70 8.83 -25.01
CA SER A 136 22.20 10.10 -25.55
C SER A 136 21.60 10.48 -26.91
N SER A 137 20.95 9.54 -27.60
CA SER A 137 20.15 9.83 -28.81
C SER A 137 18.80 10.50 -28.51
N ILE A 138 18.40 10.58 -27.24
CA ILE A 138 17.10 11.10 -26.80
C ILE A 138 17.32 12.37 -26.01
N THR A 139 16.66 13.46 -26.41
CA THR A 139 16.63 14.68 -25.59
C THR A 139 15.66 14.48 -24.43
N PHE A 140 16.19 14.43 -23.20
CA PHE A 140 15.41 14.24 -21.98
C PHE A 140 15.93 15.14 -20.86
N SER A 141 15.07 16.02 -20.33
CA SER A 141 15.44 16.99 -19.30
C SER A 141 14.98 16.60 -17.90
N ASN A 142 15.56 17.23 -16.89
CA ASN A 142 15.10 17.19 -15.50
C ASN A 142 13.60 17.53 -15.37
N SER A 143 13.15 18.61 -16.00
CA SER A 143 11.75 19.05 -15.91
C SER A 143 10.78 18.06 -16.54
N GLN A 144 11.18 17.36 -17.61
CA GLN A 144 10.38 16.29 -18.20
C GLN A 144 10.29 15.09 -17.24
N ALA A 145 11.40 14.65 -16.66
CA ALA A 145 11.41 13.57 -15.68
C ALA A 145 10.50 13.90 -14.47
N ASP A 146 10.62 15.11 -13.92
CA ASP A 146 9.84 15.54 -12.76
C ASP A 146 8.34 15.61 -13.09
N SER A 147 7.98 16.10 -14.28
CA SER A 147 6.60 16.14 -14.73
C SER A 147 6.01 14.74 -14.87
N ILE A 148 6.77 13.77 -15.38
CA ILE A 148 6.30 12.39 -15.55
C ILE A 148 6.17 11.70 -14.19
N LEU A 149 7.16 11.84 -13.31
CA LEU A 149 7.13 11.26 -11.96
C LEU A 149 6.02 11.88 -11.10
N SER A 150 5.76 13.18 -11.24
CA SER A 150 4.60 13.83 -10.62
C SER A 150 3.29 13.24 -11.16
N SER A 151 3.17 13.05 -12.47
CA SER A 151 1.98 12.44 -13.10
C SER A 151 1.76 10.99 -12.65
N ALA A 152 2.84 10.20 -12.56
CA ALA A 152 2.81 8.84 -12.03
C ALA A 152 2.34 8.82 -10.57
N SER A 153 2.89 9.73 -9.74
CA SER A 153 2.49 9.88 -8.34
C SER A 153 1.01 10.25 -8.22
N SER A 154 0.55 11.24 -8.98
CA SER A 154 -0.86 11.66 -8.99
C SER A 154 -1.79 10.52 -9.44
N THR A 155 -1.37 9.73 -10.42
CA THR A 155 -2.13 8.54 -10.86
C THR A 155 -2.29 7.55 -9.73
N LEU A 156 -1.20 7.21 -9.03
CA LEU A 156 -1.26 6.27 -7.91
C LEU A 156 -2.09 6.81 -6.72
N GLN A 157 -2.14 8.12 -6.53
CA GLN A 157 -2.78 8.76 -5.37
C GLN A 157 -4.28 9.05 -5.58
N THR A 158 -4.77 9.00 -6.81
CA THR A 158 -6.16 9.35 -7.14
C THR A 158 -7.02 8.10 -7.16
N ALA A 159 -8.20 8.15 -6.52
CA ALA A 159 -9.23 7.13 -6.67
C ALA A 159 -10.26 7.60 -7.71
N ASP A 160 -10.14 7.13 -8.95
CA ASP A 160 -10.95 7.57 -10.08
C ASP A 160 -12.31 6.84 -10.16
N THR A 161 -12.39 5.59 -9.69
CA THR A 161 -13.60 4.75 -9.75
C THR A 161 -13.91 4.10 -8.40
N GLY A 162 -15.10 3.50 -8.26
CA GLY A 162 -15.49 2.81 -7.01
C GLY A 162 -14.67 1.55 -6.70
N ASN A 163 -13.92 1.02 -7.67
CA ASN A 163 -13.01 -0.11 -7.50
C ASN A 163 -11.54 0.33 -7.36
N ASP A 164 -11.29 1.62 -7.55
CA ASP A 164 -9.97 2.24 -7.46
C ASP A 164 -9.73 2.76 -6.04
N ILE A 165 -8.48 2.70 -5.60
CA ILE A 165 -8.07 3.28 -4.31
C ILE A 165 -6.93 4.26 -4.54
N GLY A 166 -6.98 5.37 -3.80
CA GLY A 166 -5.83 6.26 -3.69
C GLY A 166 -4.73 5.57 -2.91
N CYS A 167 -3.60 5.31 -3.56
CA CYS A 167 -2.39 4.82 -2.94
C CYS A 167 -1.47 5.98 -2.58
N PRO A 168 -1.20 6.25 -1.28
CA PRO A 168 -0.40 7.38 -0.84
C PRO A 168 1.09 7.09 -1.07
N VAL A 169 1.49 7.03 -2.34
CA VAL A 169 2.85 6.78 -2.80
C VAL A 169 3.25 7.90 -3.73
N LYS A 170 4.45 8.43 -3.56
CA LYS A 170 5.03 9.46 -4.41
C LYS A 170 6.36 8.96 -4.93
N ILE A 171 6.51 9.03 -6.25
CA ILE A 171 7.76 8.74 -6.92
C ILE A 171 8.42 10.07 -7.26
N SER A 172 9.69 10.22 -6.92
CA SER A 172 10.47 11.42 -7.16
C SER A 172 11.86 11.07 -7.68
N ARG A 173 12.51 12.03 -8.32
CA ARG A 173 13.81 11.82 -8.93
C ARG A 173 14.92 11.97 -7.89
N GLU A 174 15.88 11.05 -7.91
CA GLU A 174 17.13 11.14 -7.16
C GLU A 174 18.22 11.79 -8.03
N GLY A 175 18.70 12.97 -7.64
CA GLY A 175 19.76 13.68 -8.37
C GLY A 175 19.35 14.10 -9.79
N ASN A 176 20.29 14.55 -10.63
CA ASN A 176 20.01 14.98 -12.00
C ASN A 176 19.76 13.79 -12.95
N VAL A 177 18.92 14.02 -13.97
CA VAL A 177 18.83 13.15 -15.14
C VAL A 177 20.22 13.00 -15.76
N THR A 178 20.65 11.76 -15.99
CA THR A 178 21.99 11.43 -16.48
C THR A 178 21.90 10.75 -17.86
N SER A 179 22.75 11.14 -18.80
CA SER A 179 22.81 10.48 -20.11
C SER A 179 23.70 9.23 -20.07
N PHE A 180 23.38 8.24 -20.89
CA PHE A 180 24.25 7.12 -21.22
C PHE A 180 24.34 6.94 -22.73
N SER A 181 25.44 6.36 -23.20
CA SER A 181 25.71 6.16 -24.64
C SER A 181 26.06 4.70 -24.97
N ASN A 182 25.83 3.78 -24.03
CA ASN A 182 26.06 2.36 -24.26
C ASN A 182 24.97 1.81 -25.18
N GLY A 183 25.38 1.08 -26.21
CA GLY A 183 24.47 0.54 -27.22
C GLY A 183 23.93 1.60 -28.17
N ASN A 184 22.79 1.30 -28.81
CA ASN A 184 22.09 2.19 -29.72
C ASN A 184 20.82 2.80 -29.09
N GLY A 185 20.61 2.58 -27.79
CA GLY A 185 19.38 2.96 -27.09
C GLY A 185 18.23 1.97 -27.27
N SER A 186 18.42 0.84 -27.96
CA SER A 186 17.40 -0.20 -28.15
C SER A 186 17.58 -1.34 -27.15
N ILE A 187 16.46 -1.85 -26.61
CA ILE A 187 16.45 -3.05 -25.78
C ILE A 187 15.93 -4.23 -26.59
N THR A 188 16.84 -5.02 -27.16
CA THR A 188 16.52 -6.13 -28.09
C THR A 188 16.94 -7.50 -27.54
N THR A 189 17.74 -7.51 -26.48
CA THR A 189 18.25 -8.72 -25.83
C THR A 189 18.25 -8.59 -24.31
N GLN A 190 18.43 -9.72 -23.62
CA GLN A 190 18.69 -9.75 -22.18
C GLN A 190 19.95 -8.97 -21.81
N SER A 191 20.96 -8.95 -22.67
CA SER A 191 22.20 -8.23 -22.42
C SER A 191 21.99 -6.72 -22.47
N ASP A 192 21.16 -6.23 -23.42
CA ASP A 192 20.84 -4.81 -23.52
C ASP A 192 20.16 -4.33 -22.23
N PHE A 193 19.12 -5.05 -21.79
CA PHE A 193 18.42 -4.75 -20.54
C PHE A 193 19.34 -4.89 -19.32
N GLY A 194 20.18 -5.93 -19.31
CA GLY A 194 21.14 -6.21 -18.25
C GLY A 194 22.19 -5.10 -18.06
N SER A 195 22.47 -4.33 -19.11
CA SER A 195 23.42 -3.22 -19.12
C SER A 195 22.87 -1.90 -18.57
N LEU A 196 21.54 -1.82 -18.33
CA LEU A 196 20.89 -0.63 -17.81
C LEU A 196 21.27 -0.36 -16.36
N SER A 197 21.24 0.92 -15.98
CA SER A 197 21.47 1.35 -14.61
C SER A 197 20.23 1.15 -13.74
N ALA A 198 20.43 0.99 -12.43
CA ALA A 198 19.32 0.91 -11.48
C ALA A 198 18.55 2.25 -11.43
N GLY A 199 17.26 2.23 -11.75
CA GLY A 199 16.39 3.39 -11.91
C GLY A 199 15.56 3.33 -13.21
N PHE A 200 14.96 4.46 -13.58
CA PHE A 200 14.28 4.63 -14.86
C PHE A 200 15.30 4.92 -15.96
N ASN A 201 15.26 4.17 -17.04
CA ASN A 201 16.12 4.35 -18.21
C ASN A 201 15.23 4.64 -19.42
N VAL A 202 15.28 5.88 -19.90
CA VAL A 202 14.57 6.27 -21.12
C VAL A 202 15.36 5.79 -22.33
N VAL A 203 14.76 4.88 -23.08
CA VAL A 203 15.35 4.17 -24.23
C VAL A 203 14.58 4.50 -25.51
N SER A 204 15.18 4.21 -26.67
CA SER A 204 14.62 4.55 -27.98
C SER A 204 13.50 3.60 -28.37
N ASP A 205 13.67 2.31 -28.09
CA ASP A 205 12.69 1.24 -28.36
C ASP A 205 12.98 -0.01 -27.52
N ILE A 206 11.95 -0.84 -27.35
CA ILE A 206 12.00 -2.09 -26.60
C ILE A 206 11.35 -3.19 -27.44
N THR A 207 12.10 -4.25 -27.73
CA THR A 207 11.61 -5.48 -28.38
C THR A 207 11.91 -6.74 -27.55
N TRP A 208 12.58 -6.57 -26.39
CA TRP A 208 12.86 -7.64 -25.45
C TRP A 208 12.41 -7.24 -24.03
N CYS A 209 11.63 -8.11 -23.39
CA CYS A 209 11.31 -8.03 -21.98
C CYS A 209 11.02 -9.43 -21.42
N GLY A 210 12.06 -10.10 -20.91
CA GLY A 210 12.01 -11.53 -20.56
C GLY A 210 11.89 -12.48 -21.77
N GLY A 211 12.02 -11.94 -22.98
CA GLY A 211 11.78 -12.62 -24.25
C GLY A 211 11.43 -11.61 -25.34
N ILE A 212 11.50 -12.02 -26.61
CA ILE A 212 11.16 -11.15 -27.74
C ILE A 212 9.64 -10.93 -27.77
N LYS A 213 9.20 -9.68 -27.74
CA LYS A 213 7.79 -9.31 -27.95
C LYS A 213 7.70 -8.02 -28.77
N ALA A 214 6.61 -7.88 -29.52
CA ALA A 214 6.35 -6.68 -30.32
C ALA A 214 5.59 -5.63 -29.50
N ASN A 215 5.73 -4.35 -29.88
CA ASN A 215 4.97 -3.21 -29.35
C ASN A 215 5.11 -3.01 -27.83
N ILE A 216 6.27 -3.35 -27.25
CA ILE A 216 6.56 -3.08 -25.85
C ILE A 216 7.00 -1.62 -25.70
N ILE A 217 6.41 -0.88 -24.77
CA ILE A 217 6.77 0.51 -24.46
C ILE A 217 7.42 0.67 -23.08
N GLY A 218 7.43 -0.39 -22.27
CA GLY A 218 8.15 -0.44 -20.99
C GLY A 218 8.53 -1.86 -20.59
N CYS A 219 9.58 -1.96 -19.77
CA CYS A 219 10.04 -3.22 -19.22
C CYS A 219 10.71 -2.95 -17.87
N ALA A 220 10.50 -3.81 -16.88
CA ALA A 220 11.17 -3.71 -15.59
C ALA A 220 11.64 -5.09 -15.10
N ASP A 221 12.62 -5.09 -14.19
CA ASP A 221 12.88 -6.25 -13.34
C ASP A 221 11.63 -6.51 -12.46
N GLU A 222 11.21 -7.77 -12.30
CA GLU A 222 10.05 -8.15 -11.48
C GLU A 222 10.41 -9.23 -10.44
N PRO A 223 10.61 -8.87 -9.15
CA PRO A 223 11.01 -7.54 -8.66
C PRO A 223 12.47 -7.23 -9.03
N GLY A 224 12.89 -5.96 -8.90
CA GLY A 224 14.31 -5.61 -8.99
C GLY A 224 14.55 -4.10 -8.96
N ASN A 225 15.48 -3.59 -9.76
CA ASN A 225 15.86 -2.18 -9.68
C ASN A 225 16.02 -1.46 -11.03
N ARG A 226 15.88 -2.15 -12.18
CA ARG A 226 15.92 -1.53 -13.50
C ARG A 226 14.54 -1.41 -14.09
N ILE A 227 14.29 -0.25 -14.69
CA ILE A 227 13.12 0.07 -15.48
C ILE A 227 13.61 0.67 -16.79
N ALA A 228 13.08 0.19 -17.92
CA ALA A 228 13.26 0.73 -19.25
C ALA A 228 11.91 1.24 -19.76
N VAL A 229 11.88 2.46 -20.31
CA VAL A 229 10.65 3.08 -20.83
C VAL A 229 10.95 3.81 -22.13
N VAL A 230 10.02 3.77 -23.07
CA VAL A 230 10.05 4.55 -24.30
C VAL A 230 9.20 5.80 -24.11
N ARG A 231 9.66 6.94 -24.63
CA ARG A 231 8.87 8.20 -24.58
C ARG A 231 7.51 7.99 -25.26
N HIS A 232 6.47 8.54 -24.66
CA HIS A 232 5.11 8.53 -25.20
C HIS A 232 4.49 9.93 -25.11
N THR A 233 3.22 10.05 -25.49
CA THR A 233 2.41 11.25 -25.22
C THR A 233 2.41 11.57 -23.72
N SER A 234 2.49 12.86 -23.37
CA SER A 234 2.54 13.33 -21.98
C SER A 234 1.41 12.80 -21.10
N ALA A 235 0.24 12.54 -21.69
CA ALA A 235 -0.92 11.98 -21.00
C ALA A 235 -0.73 10.52 -20.57
N MET A 236 0.14 9.74 -21.22
CA MET A 236 0.34 8.31 -20.95
C MET A 236 1.63 8.01 -20.19
N GLU A 237 2.63 8.90 -20.23
CA GLU A 237 3.93 8.63 -19.61
C GLU A 237 3.85 8.42 -18.10
N GLY A 238 2.97 9.17 -17.41
CA GLY A 238 2.73 8.95 -15.98
C GLY A 238 2.20 7.55 -15.69
N PHE A 239 1.26 7.05 -16.50
CA PHE A 239 0.68 5.71 -16.34
C PHE A 239 1.70 4.64 -16.65
N LEU A 240 2.47 4.81 -17.73
CA LEU A 240 3.57 3.91 -18.09
C LEU A 240 4.60 3.81 -16.96
N TRP A 241 5.05 4.94 -16.41
CA TRP A 241 6.07 4.91 -15.37
C TRP A 241 5.53 4.32 -14.06
N ALA A 242 4.27 4.58 -13.70
CA ALA A 242 3.61 3.94 -12.57
C ALA A 242 3.47 2.42 -12.78
N HIS A 243 3.07 1.99 -13.98
CA HIS A 243 2.96 0.58 -14.36
C HIS A 243 4.31 -0.15 -14.24
N GLU A 244 5.37 0.37 -14.86
CA GLU A 244 6.69 -0.25 -14.79
C GLU A 244 7.28 -0.18 -13.37
N PHE A 245 6.95 0.85 -12.60
CA PHE A 245 7.28 0.90 -11.19
C PHE A 245 6.60 -0.21 -10.39
N GLY A 246 5.37 -0.59 -10.77
CA GLY A 246 4.66 -1.72 -10.18
C GLY A 246 5.38 -3.04 -10.44
N HIS A 247 5.78 -3.32 -11.68
CA HIS A 247 6.65 -4.46 -11.99
C HIS A 247 7.94 -4.41 -11.17
N ASN A 248 8.56 -3.23 -11.05
CA ASN A 248 9.77 -3.04 -10.25
C ASN A 248 9.59 -3.40 -8.77
N GLN A 249 8.37 -3.22 -8.22
CA GLN A 249 8.01 -3.66 -6.87
C GLN A 249 7.62 -5.14 -6.79
N GLY A 250 7.51 -5.85 -7.92
CA GLY A 250 7.15 -7.27 -7.99
C GLY A 250 5.69 -7.56 -8.29
N LEU A 251 4.95 -6.59 -8.84
CA LEU A 251 3.58 -6.81 -9.32
C LEU A 251 3.60 -7.40 -10.72
N GLY A 252 2.84 -8.48 -10.92
CA GLY A 252 2.51 -8.96 -12.25
C GLY A 252 1.32 -8.21 -12.86
N HIS A 253 1.02 -8.51 -14.12
CA HIS A 253 -0.14 -7.91 -14.78
C HIS A 253 -1.48 -8.32 -14.14
N ARG A 254 -2.44 -7.39 -14.12
CA ARG A 254 -3.83 -7.61 -13.75
C ARG A 254 -4.76 -7.48 -14.96
N ASN A 255 -5.43 -8.58 -15.31
CA ASN A 255 -6.33 -8.64 -16.47
C ASN A 255 -7.72 -8.04 -16.17
N ILE A 256 -7.77 -6.75 -15.83
CA ILE A 256 -9.00 -6.00 -15.58
C ILE A 256 -8.94 -4.70 -16.40
N ASN A 257 -10.07 -4.36 -17.03
CA ASN A 257 -10.20 -3.07 -17.72
C ASN A 257 -10.04 -1.92 -16.73
N GLY A 258 -9.08 -1.04 -16.99
CA GLY A 258 -8.81 0.11 -16.13
C GLY A 258 -7.68 -0.09 -15.14
N ALA A 259 -7.19 -1.32 -14.93
CA ALA A 259 -6.08 -1.58 -14.02
C ALA A 259 -4.79 -0.84 -14.44
N ILE A 260 -4.10 -0.22 -13.48
CA ILE A 260 -2.76 0.35 -13.73
C ILE A 260 -1.78 -0.74 -14.19
N MET A 261 -1.88 -1.95 -13.62
CA MET A 261 -1.06 -3.12 -13.98
C MET A 261 -1.64 -3.91 -15.17
N ARG A 262 -2.44 -3.31 -16.05
CA ARG A 262 -2.93 -4.04 -17.23
C ARG A 262 -1.80 -4.29 -18.24
N ASP A 263 -1.81 -5.45 -18.88
CA ASP A 263 -0.84 -5.85 -19.92
C ASP A 263 -0.79 -4.93 -21.15
N ILE A 264 -1.86 -4.16 -21.38
CA ILE A 264 -1.97 -3.12 -22.39
C ILE A 264 -2.43 -1.83 -21.69
N ILE A 265 -1.64 -0.77 -21.85
CA ILE A 265 -1.94 0.55 -21.28
C ILE A 265 -2.89 1.32 -22.19
N TYR A 266 -4.04 1.67 -21.64
CA TYR A 266 -5.02 2.58 -22.24
C TYR A 266 -5.06 3.90 -21.47
N SER A 267 -5.73 4.91 -22.03
CA SER A 267 -5.92 6.21 -21.35
C SER A 267 -6.69 6.14 -20.03
N ASN A 268 -7.40 5.03 -19.77
CA ASN A 268 -8.12 4.75 -18.53
C ASN A 268 -7.43 3.71 -17.63
N SER A 269 -6.20 3.26 -17.94
CA SER A 269 -5.45 2.28 -17.13
C SER A 269 -4.81 2.95 -15.92
N LYS A 270 -5.62 3.27 -14.91
CA LYS A 270 -5.23 4.06 -13.74
C LYS A 270 -5.61 3.42 -12.41
N GLU A 271 -6.51 2.44 -12.42
CA GLU A 271 -7.07 1.86 -11.21
C GLU A 271 -6.02 1.05 -10.44
N VAL A 272 -5.85 1.38 -9.17
CA VAL A 272 -5.02 0.68 -8.20
C VAL A 272 -5.94 -0.12 -7.27
N SER A 273 -5.56 -1.37 -7.00
CA SER A 273 -6.20 -2.24 -6.01
C SER A 273 -5.47 -2.20 -4.67
N ASN A 274 -6.12 -2.67 -3.60
CA ASN A 274 -5.46 -2.84 -2.29
C ASN A 274 -4.20 -3.71 -2.37
N HIS A 275 -4.20 -4.75 -3.21
CA HIS A 275 -3.05 -5.61 -3.41
C HIS A 275 -1.89 -4.82 -4.05
N GLU A 276 -2.14 -4.13 -5.16
CA GLU A 276 -1.14 -3.31 -5.85
C GLU A 276 -0.58 -2.21 -4.93
N CYS A 277 -1.44 -1.52 -4.18
CA CYS A 277 -1.00 -0.48 -3.26
C CYS A 277 -0.08 -1.01 -2.15
N ASN A 278 -0.29 -2.23 -1.66
CA ASN A 278 0.61 -2.83 -0.68
C ASN A 278 2.01 -3.13 -1.25
N TYR A 279 2.14 -3.32 -2.56
CA TYR A 279 3.44 -3.45 -3.22
C TYR A 279 4.09 -2.10 -3.47
N TYR A 280 3.34 -1.11 -3.94
CA TYR A 280 3.87 0.25 -4.13
C TYR A 280 4.43 0.90 -2.86
N ARG A 281 3.97 0.43 -1.69
CA ARG A 281 4.35 0.95 -0.37
C ARG A 281 5.61 0.32 0.23
N GLN A 282 6.10 -0.78 -0.33
CA GLN A 282 7.37 -1.41 0.08
C GLN A 282 8.55 -0.62 -0.46
#